data_AF-A0AAU4CMN4-F1
#
_entry.id   AF-A0AAU4CMN4-F1
#
_cell.length_a   1.000
_cell.length_b   1.000
_cell.length_c   1.000
_cell.angle_alpha   90.00
_cell.angle_beta   90.00
_cell.angle_gamma   90.00
#
_symmetry.space_group_name_H-M   'P 1'
#
loop_
_entity.id
_entity.type
_entity.pdbx_description
1 polymer ?
#
loop_
_entity_poly.entity_id
_entity_poly.type
_entity_poly.pdbx_seq_one_letter_code
_entity_poly.pdbx_strand_id
1 'polypeptide(L)'
;MTTLGEDLSTRHRWAKAPNRYDESGDLRTTSARWQARRLNPPNPLWGSNGVAFGPDGRLYVAQFLAGQISAVDPATGDVDVVVPMDSPVQSPDDLAFGADGSMYIADLVPGRVWRRSPAGEYGLVSDEVTNPNGITCIGDRLFVNEMKPNGRLMELFPDGGDPVVLTDGLALGNAMQRGPDGCLYYPHMITGQVWRIPPDGGTPEVVAEDVHEPVAVRFDQGGVLHVLSRGVEGIVTRIALHGSGTRTLVTSGLKGLDNAAFDTENRMFVSSFASGGVTELHPDGRTREIVRRGLDGPYGVTVDLGGTVYAADHYRLAGPAADDEGEPVGTSAEAGPGGVRTHLLLPFAHGITADGELLHYTSQFGIVQTYDPASGALSERARGLNRPIGIAVGPDGSLVVAETGAGRVVAVDAEPGSEPGTVTVLAEGLDRPTDVAFDAEGRLYVSEERLGSVLRIEADGGTAVVADGLGAPQGLAVLGEELFVVETGHRRLRAVDLTTGERRIDAEDLPVGPPPGVVPRTEPALFADVMPGMARRFAGLAAAPDGTLLLSANGEGTVLRLSPRAGAQPER
;
A
#
# COMPACT_ATOMS: atom_id res chain seq x y z
N MET A 1 -56.93 -7.99 25.91
CA MET A 1 -55.63 -8.38 26.46
C MET A 1 -54.84 -8.96 25.32
N THR A 2 -53.89 -8.19 24.81
CA THR A 2 -53.26 -8.43 23.50
C THR A 2 -51.76 -8.55 23.74
N THR A 3 -51.17 -9.63 23.27
CA THR A 3 -49.74 -9.93 23.43
C THR A 3 -48.90 -9.02 22.55
N LEU A 4 -48.01 -8.23 23.16
CA LEU A 4 -46.88 -7.60 22.48
C LEU A 4 -45.72 -8.61 22.47
N GLY A 5 -45.39 -9.11 21.28
CA GLY A 5 -44.04 -9.59 21.01
C GLY A 5 -43.31 -8.45 20.32
N GLU A 6 -42.25 -7.94 20.93
CA GLU A 6 -41.38 -6.96 20.28
C GLU A 6 -40.31 -7.68 19.45
N ASP A 7 -40.29 -7.32 18.17
CA ASP A 7 -39.39 -7.84 17.16
C ASP A 7 -38.03 -7.11 17.28
N LEU A 8 -36.99 -7.82 17.70
CA LEU A 8 -35.62 -7.30 17.81
C LEU A 8 -34.88 -7.23 16.45
N SER A 9 -35.60 -7.25 15.32
CA SER A 9 -35.02 -7.17 13.98
C SER A 9 -34.77 -5.73 13.46
N THR A 10 -34.57 -4.74 14.33
CA THR A 10 -34.02 -3.43 13.95
C THR A 10 -32.53 -3.54 13.58
N ARG A 11 -32.25 -4.23 12.47
CA ARG A 11 -31.01 -4.10 11.71
C ARG A 11 -30.84 -2.63 11.39
N HIS A 12 -30.02 -1.93 12.16
CA HIS A 12 -29.50 -0.64 11.76
C HIS A 12 -28.65 -0.90 10.51
N ARG A 13 -29.27 -0.70 9.35
CA ARG A 13 -28.54 -0.55 8.10
C ARG A 13 -27.79 0.76 8.23
N TRP A 14 -26.58 0.67 8.80
CA TRP A 14 -25.54 1.67 8.58
C TRP A 14 -25.54 1.98 7.08
N ALA A 15 -25.69 3.26 6.72
CA ALA A 15 -25.55 3.66 5.34
C ALA A 15 -24.18 3.17 4.89
N LYS A 16 -24.11 2.31 3.85
CA LYS A 16 -22.84 1.78 3.35
C LYS A 16 -21.95 2.99 3.06
N ALA A 17 -20.88 3.13 3.84
CA ALA A 17 -19.89 4.18 3.61
C ALA A 17 -19.35 4.04 2.18
N PRO A 18 -18.94 5.15 1.52
CA PRO A 18 -18.38 5.09 0.18
C PRO A 18 -17.12 4.21 0.19
N ASN A 19 -17.30 2.97 -0.25
CA ASN A 19 -16.25 1.98 -0.35
C ASN A 19 -15.42 2.25 -1.62
N ARG A 20 -14.15 1.83 -1.64
CA ARG A 20 -13.33 1.84 -2.86
C ARG A 20 -13.81 0.83 -3.89
N TYR A 21 -14.47 -0.24 -3.44
CA TYR A 21 -15.15 -1.17 -4.34
C TYR A 21 -16.50 -0.60 -4.75
N ASP A 22 -16.86 -0.84 -6.00
CA ASP A 22 -18.24 -0.73 -6.42
C ASP A 22 -19.13 -1.68 -5.57
N GLU A 23 -20.42 -1.34 -5.42
CA GLU A 23 -21.29 -2.05 -4.46
C GLU A 23 -21.58 -3.53 -4.78
N SER A 24 -21.24 -4.03 -5.98
CA SER A 24 -21.47 -5.40 -6.42
C SER A 24 -20.19 -6.22 -6.64
N GLY A 25 -19.02 -5.57 -6.65
CA GLY A 25 -17.75 -6.17 -7.04
C GLY A 25 -17.56 -6.29 -8.55
N ASP A 26 -18.37 -5.60 -9.37
CA ASP A 26 -18.38 -5.67 -10.84
C ASP A 26 -17.67 -4.49 -11.50
N LEU A 27 -16.91 -4.78 -12.56
CA LEU A 27 -16.19 -3.74 -13.30
C LEU A 27 -17.17 -2.77 -14.00
N ARG A 28 -17.13 -1.50 -13.61
CA ARG A 28 -17.98 -0.43 -14.17
C ARG A 28 -17.44 0.23 -15.43
N THR A 29 -16.16 0.01 -15.77
CA THR A 29 -15.50 0.68 -16.90
C THR A 29 -16.30 0.55 -18.19
N THR A 30 -16.79 1.68 -18.71
CA THR A 30 -17.53 1.72 -19.98
C THR A 30 -16.64 2.19 -21.11
N SER A 31 -16.79 1.59 -22.30
CA SER A 31 -16.07 2.01 -23.51
C SER A 31 -16.76 1.47 -24.76
N ALA A 32 -16.76 2.25 -25.83
CA ALA A 32 -17.19 1.81 -27.16
C ALA A 32 -16.10 1.04 -27.92
N ARG A 33 -14.81 1.32 -27.66
CA ARG A 33 -13.66 0.72 -28.35
C ARG A 33 -13.03 -0.43 -27.58
N TRP A 34 -13.02 -0.34 -26.26
CA TRP A 34 -12.30 -1.25 -25.37
C TRP A 34 -13.23 -2.22 -24.65
N GLN A 35 -12.78 -3.46 -24.48
CA GLN A 35 -13.28 -4.42 -23.51
C GLN A 35 -12.34 -4.39 -22.32
N ALA A 36 -12.84 -3.97 -21.17
CA ALA A 36 -12.06 -3.92 -19.93
C ALA A 36 -12.18 -5.24 -19.17
N ARG A 37 -11.05 -5.75 -18.65
CA ARG A 37 -10.96 -6.95 -17.81
C ARG A 37 -9.99 -6.71 -16.65
N ARG A 38 -10.39 -7.07 -15.43
CA ARG A 38 -9.47 -7.15 -14.28
C ARG A 38 -8.56 -8.36 -14.44
N LEU A 39 -7.25 -8.18 -14.28
CA LEU A 39 -6.26 -9.26 -14.29
C LEU A 39 -6.09 -9.91 -12.90
N ASN A 40 -6.43 -9.19 -11.83
CA ASN A 40 -6.48 -9.74 -10.46
C ASN A 40 -7.75 -9.25 -9.73
N PRO A 41 -8.21 -9.93 -8.68
CA PRO A 41 -9.30 -9.46 -7.82
C PRO A 41 -8.95 -8.16 -7.06
N PRO A 42 -9.91 -7.24 -6.83
CA PRO A 42 -9.71 -6.07 -5.98
C PRO A 42 -9.29 -6.44 -4.55
N ASN A 43 -8.28 -5.79 -3.99
CA ASN A 43 -7.86 -5.99 -2.60
C ASN A 43 -8.87 -5.31 -1.65
N PRO A 44 -9.49 -5.99 -0.66
CA PRO A 44 -10.44 -5.38 0.26
C PRO A 44 -9.82 -4.56 1.41
N LEU A 45 -8.54 -4.75 1.73
CA LEU A 45 -7.88 -4.17 2.91
C LEU A 45 -6.42 -3.79 2.60
N TRP A 46 -6.16 -2.56 2.15
CA TRP A 46 -4.86 -2.21 1.55
C TRP A 46 -3.82 -1.78 2.57
N GLY A 47 -2.65 -2.40 2.54
CA GLY A 47 -1.57 -2.14 3.48
C GLY A 47 -2.08 -2.39 4.90
N SER A 48 -2.45 -3.65 5.15
CA SER A 48 -3.06 -4.07 6.41
C SER A 48 -1.98 -4.15 7.48
N ASN A 49 -1.90 -3.12 8.31
CA ASN A 49 -0.90 -3.01 9.36
C ASN A 49 -1.49 -3.57 10.67
N GLY A 50 -1.73 -2.73 11.66
CA GLY A 50 -2.20 -3.14 12.97
C GLY A 50 -3.60 -3.74 13.01
N VAL A 51 -3.74 -4.74 13.88
CA VAL A 51 -5.01 -5.47 14.07
C VAL A 51 -5.31 -5.72 15.53
N ALA A 52 -6.57 -5.53 15.91
CA ALA A 52 -7.07 -5.80 17.25
C ALA A 52 -8.54 -6.24 17.24
N PHE A 53 -8.92 -7.15 18.13
CA PHE A 53 -10.33 -7.48 18.34
C PHE A 53 -11.04 -6.36 19.13
N GLY A 54 -12.19 -5.94 18.63
CA GLY A 54 -13.07 -5.00 19.31
C GLY A 54 -13.95 -5.67 20.36
N PRO A 55 -14.63 -4.87 21.21
CA PRO A 55 -15.56 -5.38 22.24
C PRO A 55 -16.82 -6.06 21.64
N ASP A 56 -17.04 -5.92 20.33
CA ASP A 56 -18.09 -6.59 19.54
C ASP A 56 -17.64 -7.95 18.97
N GLY A 57 -16.39 -8.36 19.18
CA GLY A 57 -15.81 -9.60 18.64
C GLY A 57 -15.36 -9.52 17.18
N ARG A 58 -15.44 -8.35 16.53
CA ARG A 58 -14.91 -8.14 15.18
C ARG A 58 -13.42 -7.84 15.20
N LEU A 59 -12.70 -8.20 14.15
CA LEU A 59 -11.29 -7.86 13.99
C LEU A 59 -11.17 -6.51 13.26
N TYR A 60 -10.64 -5.49 13.93
CA TYR A 60 -10.41 -4.17 13.36
C TYR A 60 -9.01 -4.12 12.74
N VAL A 61 -8.90 -3.54 11.55
CA VAL A 61 -7.70 -3.54 10.71
C VAL A 61 -7.36 -2.12 10.27
N ALA A 62 -6.23 -1.62 10.73
CA ALA A 62 -5.63 -0.37 10.27
C ALA A 62 -5.01 -0.55 8.88
N GLN A 63 -5.25 0.43 8.01
CA GLN A 63 -4.80 0.39 6.62
C GLN A 63 -4.00 1.65 6.29
N PHE A 64 -2.68 1.57 6.49
CA PHE A 64 -1.76 2.71 6.43
C PHE A 64 -1.83 3.42 5.07
N LEU A 65 -1.67 2.69 3.97
CA LEU A 65 -1.70 3.23 2.61
C LEU A 65 -3.09 3.71 2.16
N ALA A 66 -4.15 3.20 2.79
CA ALA A 66 -5.50 3.60 2.48
C ALA A 66 -5.97 4.84 3.26
N GLY A 67 -5.41 5.10 4.44
CA GLY A 67 -5.88 6.16 5.34
C GLY A 67 -7.22 5.84 6.00
N GLN A 68 -7.47 4.57 6.34
CA GLN A 68 -8.75 4.10 6.91
C GLN A 68 -8.58 2.96 7.94
N ILE A 69 -9.65 2.67 8.68
CA ILE A 69 -9.78 1.46 9.52
C ILE A 69 -11.08 0.75 9.15
N SER A 70 -11.02 -0.57 9.02
CA SER A 70 -12.18 -1.43 8.74
C SER A 70 -12.37 -2.50 9.80
N ALA A 71 -13.60 -2.93 10.03
CA ALA A 71 -13.94 -4.08 10.86
C ALA A 71 -14.25 -5.30 9.99
N VAL A 72 -13.69 -6.44 10.37
CA VAL A 72 -13.80 -7.73 9.67
C VAL A 72 -14.60 -8.69 10.56
N ASP A 73 -15.59 -9.38 9.98
CA ASP A 73 -16.15 -10.58 10.58
C ASP A 73 -15.20 -11.77 10.31
N PRO A 74 -14.58 -12.39 11.34
CA PRO A 74 -13.60 -13.47 11.14
C PRO A 74 -14.22 -14.81 10.71
N ALA A 75 -15.56 -14.94 10.76
CA ALA A 75 -16.29 -16.13 10.30
C ALA A 75 -16.71 -16.03 8.84
N THR A 76 -17.12 -14.84 8.36
CA THR A 76 -17.58 -14.63 6.97
C THR A 76 -16.55 -13.98 6.05
N GLY A 77 -15.62 -13.20 6.60
CA GLY A 77 -14.73 -12.32 5.83
C GLY A 77 -15.37 -10.98 5.43
N ASP A 78 -16.56 -10.65 5.93
CA ASP A 78 -17.25 -9.39 5.61
C ASP A 78 -16.51 -8.17 6.18
N VAL A 79 -16.30 -7.15 5.34
CA VAL A 79 -15.53 -5.94 5.65
C VAL A 79 -16.42 -4.69 5.67
N ASP A 80 -16.48 -4.00 6.81
CA ASP A 80 -17.13 -2.69 6.95
C ASP A 80 -16.10 -1.58 7.23
N VAL A 81 -16.22 -0.43 6.59
CA VAL A 81 -15.37 0.75 6.89
C VAL A 81 -15.89 1.46 8.14
N VAL A 82 -15.02 1.65 9.14
CA VAL A 82 -15.36 2.25 10.46
C VAL A 82 -14.76 3.64 10.63
N VAL A 83 -13.53 3.84 10.13
CA VAL A 83 -12.85 5.13 10.05
C VAL A 83 -12.60 5.41 8.58
N PRO A 84 -13.39 6.28 7.92
CA PRO A 84 -13.32 6.48 6.48
C PRO A 84 -12.15 7.38 6.05
N MET A 85 -11.90 7.38 4.74
CA MET A 85 -10.77 8.08 4.09
C MET A 85 -10.83 9.61 4.18
N ASP A 86 -11.96 10.18 4.57
CA ASP A 86 -12.21 11.61 4.79
C ASP A 86 -12.32 11.99 6.28
N SER A 87 -12.09 11.03 7.20
CA SER A 87 -11.99 11.28 8.64
C SER A 87 -10.76 12.12 9.03
N PRO A 88 -10.58 12.53 10.31
CA PRO A 88 -9.37 13.23 10.73
C PRO A 88 -8.07 12.39 10.69
N VAL A 89 -8.18 11.06 10.86
CA VAL A 89 -7.09 10.09 10.98
C VAL A 89 -6.44 9.85 9.62
N GLN A 90 -5.14 10.13 9.44
CA GLN A 90 -4.52 10.23 8.10
C GLN A 90 -3.81 8.96 7.64
N SER A 91 -2.97 8.37 8.48
CA SER A 91 -2.16 7.19 8.20
C SER A 91 -2.25 6.24 9.42
N PRO A 92 -3.41 5.59 9.66
CA PRO A 92 -3.57 4.69 10.79
C PRO A 92 -2.65 3.48 10.63
N ASP A 93 -1.79 3.25 11.61
CA ASP A 93 -0.82 2.16 11.60
C ASP A 93 -1.21 1.06 12.60
N ASP A 94 -1.42 1.36 13.88
CA ASP A 94 -1.93 0.41 14.88
C ASP A 94 -3.13 0.96 15.66
N LEU A 95 -3.88 0.07 16.32
CA LEU A 95 -5.07 0.44 17.09
C LEU A 95 -5.29 -0.45 18.33
N ALA A 96 -5.90 0.12 19.37
CA ALA A 96 -6.25 -0.59 20.59
C ALA A 96 -7.62 -0.15 21.12
N PHE A 97 -8.27 -0.98 21.93
CA PHE A 97 -9.54 -0.64 22.58
C PHE A 97 -9.37 -0.43 24.08
N GLY A 98 -9.92 0.68 24.59
CA GLY A 98 -10.03 0.95 26.03
C GLY A 98 -11.17 0.17 26.68
N ALA A 99 -11.19 0.14 28.02
CA ALA A 99 -12.24 -0.51 28.79
C ALA A 99 -13.64 0.13 28.61
N ASP A 100 -13.70 1.38 28.15
CA ASP A 100 -14.93 2.09 27.77
C ASP A 100 -15.44 1.75 26.35
N GLY A 101 -14.72 0.90 25.61
CA GLY A 101 -14.99 0.57 24.22
C GLY A 101 -14.54 1.62 23.21
N SER A 102 -13.86 2.69 23.62
CA SER A 102 -13.24 3.64 22.69
C SER A 102 -12.08 2.97 21.93
N MET A 103 -11.96 3.30 20.65
CA MET A 103 -10.83 2.93 19.81
C MET A 103 -9.75 4.01 19.92
N TYR A 104 -8.54 3.63 20.29
CA TYR A 104 -7.34 4.45 20.24
C TYR A 104 -6.53 4.09 19.00
N ILE A 105 -6.02 5.09 18.28
CA ILE A 105 -5.43 4.94 16.95
C ILE A 105 -4.10 5.66 16.89
N ALA A 106 -3.05 4.94 16.49
CA ALA A 106 -1.76 5.51 16.12
C ALA A 106 -1.81 6.01 14.66
N ASP A 107 -1.71 7.32 14.46
CA ASP A 107 -1.79 8.00 13.16
C ASP A 107 -0.39 8.48 12.76
N LEU A 108 0.36 7.58 12.13
CA LEU A 108 1.83 7.57 12.07
C LEU A 108 2.42 8.79 11.36
N VAL A 109 1.78 9.22 10.27
CA VAL A 109 2.04 10.50 9.59
C VAL A 109 0.73 11.27 9.53
N PRO A 110 0.60 12.43 10.22
CA PRO A 110 1.68 13.34 10.59
C PRO A 110 2.29 13.15 11.99
N GLY A 111 1.87 12.14 12.77
CA GLY A 111 2.32 11.97 14.16
C GLY A 111 1.24 12.40 15.16
N ARG A 112 0.18 11.59 15.29
CA ARG A 112 -0.94 11.85 16.21
C ARG A 112 -1.43 10.57 16.86
N VAL A 113 -2.05 10.69 18.02
CA VAL A 113 -2.87 9.65 18.63
C VAL A 113 -4.29 10.15 18.75
N TRP A 114 -5.24 9.39 18.20
CA TRP A 114 -6.66 9.71 18.25
C TRP A 114 -7.41 8.77 19.18
N ARG A 115 -8.47 9.28 19.81
CA ARG A 115 -9.56 8.49 20.39
C ARG A 115 -10.78 8.63 19.49
N ARG A 116 -11.45 7.51 19.19
CA ARG A 116 -12.78 7.47 18.58
C ARG A 116 -13.74 6.78 19.54
N SER A 117 -14.76 7.50 19.99
CA SER A 117 -15.75 6.96 20.92
C SER A 117 -16.61 5.86 20.25
N PRO A 118 -17.33 5.02 21.02
CA PRO A 118 -18.32 4.09 20.48
C PRO A 118 -19.41 4.77 19.63
N ALA A 119 -19.69 6.06 19.90
CA ALA A 119 -20.62 6.88 19.12
C ALA A 119 -20.02 7.41 17.80
N GLY A 120 -18.72 7.22 17.56
CA GLY A 120 -18.02 7.66 16.35
C GLY A 120 -17.42 9.06 16.42
N GLU A 121 -17.41 9.69 17.60
CA GLU A 121 -16.83 11.02 17.81
C GLU A 121 -15.30 10.93 17.93
N TYR A 122 -14.57 11.84 17.28
CA TYR A 122 -13.10 11.89 17.30
C TYR A 122 -12.61 12.93 18.31
N GLY A 123 -11.66 12.53 19.17
CA GLY A 123 -10.86 13.41 20.02
C GLY A 123 -9.37 13.20 19.75
N LEU A 124 -8.60 14.29 19.68
CA LEU A 124 -7.14 14.21 19.65
C LEU A 124 -6.64 13.92 21.08
N VAL A 125 -5.85 12.86 21.24
CA VAL A 125 -5.22 12.50 22.54
C VAL A 125 -3.84 13.15 22.64
N SER A 126 -3.07 13.14 21.56
CA SER A 126 -1.75 13.79 21.51
C SER A 126 -1.32 14.04 20.06
N ASP A 127 -0.62 15.14 19.82
CA ASP A 127 0.19 15.44 18.63
C ASP A 127 1.69 15.61 18.97
N GLU A 128 2.10 15.21 20.18
CA GLU A 128 3.50 15.24 20.66
C GLU A 128 4.25 13.91 20.42
N VAL A 129 3.56 12.91 19.88
CA VAL A 129 4.12 11.59 19.56
C VAL A 129 4.55 11.58 18.11
N THR A 130 5.85 11.36 17.89
CA THR A 130 6.46 11.31 16.56
C THR A 130 6.51 9.87 16.06
N ASN A 131 6.02 9.62 14.84
CA ASN A 131 5.85 8.27 14.27
C ASN A 131 5.17 7.28 15.25
N PRO A 132 3.99 7.58 15.81
CA PRO A 132 3.26 6.65 16.66
C PRO A 132 2.99 5.36 15.87
N ASN A 133 3.37 4.23 16.46
CA ASN A 133 3.19 2.91 15.86
C ASN A 133 2.48 2.00 16.88
N GLY A 134 3.21 1.15 17.61
CA GLY A 134 2.61 0.19 18.53
C GLY A 134 1.83 0.91 19.62
N ILE A 135 0.57 0.52 19.81
CA ILE A 135 -0.37 1.12 20.76
C ILE A 135 -1.09 0.03 21.57
N THR A 136 -1.31 0.23 22.86
CA THR A 136 -2.01 -0.76 23.70
C THR A 136 -2.69 -0.14 24.91
N CYS A 137 -3.75 -0.79 25.41
CA CYS A 137 -4.48 -0.37 26.61
C CYS A 137 -4.30 -1.38 27.75
N ILE A 138 -4.13 -0.91 28.99
CA ILE A 138 -4.12 -1.73 30.20
C ILE A 138 -5.16 -1.18 31.17
N GLY A 139 -6.38 -1.72 31.09
CA GLY A 139 -7.54 -1.10 31.74
C GLY A 139 -7.82 0.25 31.08
N ASP A 140 -7.80 1.31 31.90
CA ASP A 140 -8.02 2.69 31.45
C ASP A 140 -6.72 3.41 31.00
N ARG A 141 -5.55 2.76 31.13
CA ARG A 141 -4.23 3.34 30.81
C ARG A 141 -3.87 3.09 29.35
N LEU A 142 -3.44 4.12 28.63
CA LEU A 142 -3.08 4.07 27.22
C LEU A 142 -1.55 4.21 27.05
N PHE A 143 -0.94 3.29 26.31
CA PHE A 143 0.48 3.35 25.99
C PHE A 143 0.71 3.38 24.48
N VAL A 144 1.75 4.10 24.04
CA VAL A 144 2.17 4.17 22.64
C VAL A 144 3.70 4.20 22.53
N ASN A 145 4.26 3.65 21.45
CA ASN A 145 5.67 3.77 21.12
C ASN A 145 5.92 4.49 19.77
N GLU A 146 7.15 4.97 19.60
CA GLU A 146 7.60 5.69 18.41
C GLU A 146 8.44 4.80 17.48
N MET A 147 8.01 4.64 16.23
CA MET A 147 8.78 3.97 15.18
C MET A 147 9.80 4.92 14.56
N LYS A 148 10.90 5.13 15.30
CA LYS A 148 12.06 5.90 14.84
C LYS A 148 13.34 5.52 15.59
N PRO A 149 14.54 5.95 15.13
CA PRO A 149 15.76 5.80 15.91
C PRO A 149 15.68 6.58 17.22
N ASN A 150 16.08 5.96 18.34
CA ASN A 150 15.94 6.49 19.70
C ASN A 150 14.47 6.85 20.05
N GLY A 151 13.52 6.05 19.57
CA GLY A 151 12.10 6.23 19.88
C GLY A 151 11.79 6.09 21.37
N ARG A 152 10.68 6.68 21.81
CA ARG A 152 10.15 6.57 23.17
C ARG A 152 9.05 5.51 23.27
N LEU A 153 8.88 4.95 24.46
CA LEU A 153 7.66 4.27 24.91
C LEU A 153 7.03 5.13 26.01
N MET A 154 5.76 5.48 25.86
CA MET A 154 5.07 6.48 26.69
C MET A 154 3.70 6.00 27.13
N GLU A 155 3.26 6.49 28.29
CA GLU A 155 1.86 6.56 28.69
C GLU A 155 1.26 7.90 28.25
N LEU A 156 0.02 7.84 27.75
CA LEU A 156 -0.78 9.00 27.36
C LEU A 156 -2.05 9.07 28.20
N PHE A 157 -2.57 10.29 28.36
CA PHE A 157 -3.74 10.57 29.20
C PHE A 157 -4.88 11.15 28.34
N PRO A 158 -5.85 10.33 27.87
CA PRO A 158 -6.93 10.77 26.99
C PRO A 158 -7.83 11.89 27.52
N ASP A 159 -7.90 12.05 28.84
CA ASP A 159 -8.65 13.12 29.51
C ASP A 159 -7.79 14.35 29.85
N GLY A 160 -6.53 14.38 29.37
CA GLY A 160 -5.56 15.48 29.52
C GLY A 160 -4.41 15.16 30.48
N GLY A 161 -3.23 15.70 30.15
CA GLY A 161 -1.97 15.51 30.88
C GLY A 161 -0.80 15.30 29.92
N ASP A 162 0.41 15.69 30.35
CA ASP A 162 1.61 15.56 29.53
C ASP A 162 2.01 14.07 29.37
N PRO A 163 2.53 13.62 28.21
CA PRO A 163 3.01 12.26 28.03
C PRO A 163 4.11 11.87 29.04
N VAL A 164 3.95 10.71 29.70
CA VAL A 164 4.98 10.17 30.61
C VAL A 164 5.83 9.17 29.84
N VAL A 165 7.13 9.45 29.70
CA VAL A 165 8.10 8.53 29.09
C VAL A 165 8.46 7.43 30.08
N LEU A 166 8.19 6.17 29.74
CA LEU A 166 8.59 4.99 30.51
C LEU A 166 10.05 4.61 30.20
N THR A 167 10.43 4.68 28.92
CA THR A 167 11.80 4.47 28.43
C THR A 167 11.99 5.13 27.06
N ASP A 168 13.24 5.45 26.74
CA ASP A 168 13.69 5.87 25.42
C ASP A 168 14.67 4.84 24.83
N GLY A 169 15.35 5.20 23.74
CA GLY A 169 16.37 4.34 23.10
C GLY A 169 15.80 3.20 22.24
N LEU A 170 14.51 3.23 21.89
CA LEU A 170 13.91 2.20 21.05
C LEU A 170 14.54 2.23 19.64
N ALA A 171 14.93 1.04 19.15
CA ALA A 171 15.53 0.88 17.83
C ALA A 171 14.45 0.57 16.79
N LEU A 172 13.62 1.59 16.51
CA LEU A 172 12.30 1.50 15.88
C LEU A 172 11.36 0.61 16.70
N GLY A 173 10.59 1.23 17.60
CA GLY A 173 9.48 0.56 18.27
C GLY A 173 8.39 0.21 17.26
N ASN A 174 7.73 -0.93 17.49
CA ASN A 174 6.61 -1.38 16.66
C ASN A 174 5.57 -2.12 17.54
N ALA A 175 4.59 -2.80 16.95
CA ALA A 175 3.42 -3.40 17.57
C ALA A 175 3.72 -4.16 18.89
N MET A 176 3.25 -3.58 19.99
CA MET A 176 3.51 -4.00 21.37
C MET A 176 2.27 -4.63 22.02
N GLN A 177 2.46 -5.39 23.10
CA GLN A 177 1.35 -5.95 23.87
C GLN A 177 1.70 -6.09 25.35
N ARG A 178 0.71 -6.00 26.23
CA ARG A 178 0.83 -6.46 27.62
C ARG A 178 1.00 -7.98 27.66
N GLY A 179 2.02 -8.47 28.38
CA GLY A 179 2.26 -9.88 28.62
C GLY A 179 1.55 -10.45 29.87
N PRO A 180 1.59 -11.78 30.08
CA PRO A 180 0.91 -12.44 31.20
C PRO A 180 1.42 -12.04 32.59
N ASP A 181 2.68 -11.57 32.68
CA ASP A 181 3.29 -11.03 33.90
C ASP A 181 2.86 -9.58 34.21
N GLY A 182 2.13 -8.95 33.30
CA GLY A 182 1.66 -7.57 33.40
C GLY A 182 2.57 -6.52 32.76
N CYS A 183 3.77 -6.87 32.30
CA CYS A 183 4.69 -5.96 31.62
C CYS A 183 4.22 -5.60 30.20
N LEU A 184 4.65 -4.46 29.69
CA LEU A 184 4.59 -4.12 28.27
C LEU A 184 5.75 -4.79 27.54
N TYR A 185 5.47 -5.61 26.53
CA TYR A 185 6.46 -6.21 25.64
C TYR A 185 6.47 -5.49 24.30
N TYR A 186 7.64 -5.22 23.74
CA TYR A 186 7.80 -4.51 22.46
C TYR A 186 9.04 -4.99 21.69
N PRO A 187 8.99 -5.04 20.34
CA PRO A 187 10.14 -5.38 19.52
C PRO A 187 11.05 -4.17 19.25
N HIS A 188 12.33 -4.44 19.01
CA HIS A 188 13.27 -3.53 18.37
C HIS A 188 13.55 -4.05 16.95
N MET A 189 12.96 -3.40 15.93
CA MET A 189 13.01 -3.90 14.54
C MET A 189 14.43 -4.03 13.99
N ILE A 190 15.35 -3.17 14.42
CA ILE A 190 16.72 -3.11 13.90
C ILE A 190 17.69 -4.04 14.64
N THR A 191 17.54 -4.22 15.95
CA THR A 191 18.50 -5.02 16.74
C THR A 191 18.13 -6.49 16.85
N GLY A 192 16.96 -6.92 16.34
CA GLY A 192 16.52 -8.31 16.43
C GLY A 192 16.19 -8.73 17.87
N GLN A 193 15.83 -7.79 18.73
CA GLN A 193 15.54 -8.03 20.14
C GLN A 193 14.07 -7.82 20.46
N VAL A 194 13.59 -8.51 21.49
CA VAL A 194 12.33 -8.19 22.16
C VAL A 194 12.66 -7.76 23.59
N TRP A 195 12.04 -6.66 24.00
CA TRP A 195 12.19 -6.05 25.31
C TRP A 195 10.87 -6.09 26.08
N ARG A 196 10.96 -5.93 27.41
CA ARG A 196 9.80 -5.62 28.26
C ARG A 196 10.11 -4.51 29.26
N ILE A 197 9.06 -3.86 29.76
CA ILE A 197 9.13 -2.93 30.90
C ILE A 197 7.83 -3.01 31.73
N PRO A 198 7.86 -2.83 33.07
CA PRO A 198 6.64 -2.65 33.84
C PRO A 198 5.88 -1.39 33.41
N PRO A 199 4.53 -1.40 33.42
CA PRO A 199 3.74 -0.23 33.01
C PRO A 199 3.84 0.95 33.97
N ASP A 200 4.31 0.73 35.21
CA ASP A 200 4.57 1.78 36.20
C ASP A 200 6.00 2.38 36.07
N GLY A 201 6.71 2.02 34.99
CA GLY A 201 8.12 2.35 34.78
C GLY A 201 9.08 1.40 35.50
N GLY A 202 10.38 1.55 35.21
CA GLY A 202 11.42 0.70 35.75
C GLY A 202 12.58 0.54 34.76
N THR A 203 13.45 -0.44 35.00
CA THR A 203 14.51 -0.80 34.06
C THR A 203 13.92 -1.65 32.92
N PRO A 204 14.12 -1.29 31.64
CA PRO A 204 13.80 -2.17 30.51
C PRO A 204 14.66 -3.45 30.54
N GLU A 205 14.07 -4.58 30.18
CA GLU A 205 14.75 -5.88 30.14
C GLU A 205 14.67 -6.51 28.75
N VAL A 206 15.80 -6.99 28.22
CA VAL A 206 15.82 -7.87 27.04
C VAL A 206 15.25 -9.23 27.45
N VAL A 207 14.25 -9.72 26.72
CA VAL A 207 13.63 -11.04 26.95
C VAL A 207 13.90 -12.05 25.84
N ALA A 208 14.30 -11.58 24.66
CA ALA A 208 14.77 -12.42 23.56
C ALA A 208 15.75 -11.65 22.66
N GLU A 209 16.74 -12.38 22.16
CA GLU A 209 17.74 -11.89 21.19
C GLU A 209 17.74 -12.79 19.94
N ASP A 210 18.48 -12.37 18.91
CA ASP A 210 18.56 -13.05 17.61
C ASP A 210 17.20 -13.35 16.98
N VAL A 211 16.18 -12.53 17.22
CA VAL A 211 14.85 -12.65 16.63
C VAL A 211 14.89 -12.14 15.20
N HIS A 212 14.35 -12.91 14.27
CA HIS A 212 14.38 -12.59 12.85
C HIS A 212 13.46 -11.39 12.56
N GLU A 213 14.03 -10.25 12.16
CA GLU A 213 13.35 -9.03 11.69
C GLU A 213 12.01 -8.70 12.40
N PRO A 214 12.01 -8.55 13.75
CA PRO A 214 10.78 -8.54 14.54
C PRO A 214 9.95 -7.28 14.29
N VAL A 215 8.64 -7.43 14.11
CA VAL A 215 7.70 -6.31 13.93
C VAL A 215 6.55 -6.29 14.94
N ALA A 216 5.96 -7.44 15.28
CA ALA A 216 4.92 -7.49 16.30
C ALA A 216 5.20 -8.54 17.36
N VAL A 217 4.84 -8.24 18.60
CA VAL A 217 4.81 -9.21 19.71
C VAL A 217 3.39 -9.46 20.16
N ARG A 218 3.00 -10.74 20.24
CA ARG A 218 1.68 -11.19 20.69
C ARG A 218 1.78 -12.43 21.56
N PHE A 219 0.96 -12.53 22.59
CA PHE A 219 0.84 -13.72 23.42
C PHE A 219 -0.38 -14.55 23.02
N ASP A 220 -0.20 -15.87 22.95
CA ASP A 220 -1.33 -16.79 22.93
C ASP A 220 -1.94 -16.93 24.34
N GLN A 221 -3.13 -17.53 24.44
CA GLN A 221 -3.80 -17.78 25.73
C GLN A 221 -3.02 -18.70 26.68
N GLY A 222 -2.01 -19.43 26.18
CA GLY A 222 -1.08 -20.22 26.99
C GLY A 222 0.10 -19.42 27.53
N GLY A 223 0.24 -18.14 27.17
CA GLY A 223 1.35 -17.28 27.54
C GLY A 223 2.62 -17.49 26.72
N VAL A 224 2.54 -18.14 25.55
CA VAL A 224 3.66 -18.27 24.61
C VAL A 224 3.77 -16.98 23.79
N LEU A 225 4.94 -16.35 23.83
CA LEU A 225 5.24 -15.19 23.01
C LEU A 225 5.40 -15.61 21.54
N HIS A 226 4.68 -14.96 20.65
CA HIS A 226 4.79 -15.03 19.20
C HIS A 226 5.36 -13.71 18.71
N VAL A 227 6.43 -13.76 17.93
CA VAL A 227 7.07 -12.58 17.32
C VAL A 227 7.01 -12.72 15.80
N LEU A 228 6.33 -11.78 15.14
CA LEU A 228 6.17 -11.77 13.68
C LEU A 228 7.39 -11.14 13.00
N SER A 229 7.70 -11.62 11.80
CA SER A 229 8.81 -11.13 10.96
C SER A 229 8.32 -10.49 9.66
N ARG A 230 8.81 -9.30 9.33
CA ARG A 230 8.48 -8.54 8.10
C ARG A 230 9.05 -9.09 6.78
N GLY A 231 9.82 -10.18 6.84
CA GLY A 231 10.54 -10.74 5.70
C GLY A 231 9.68 -11.49 4.68
N VAL A 232 10.34 -12.09 3.68
CA VAL A 232 9.70 -12.84 2.57
C VAL A 232 9.18 -14.24 2.95
N GLU A 233 9.61 -14.79 4.09
CA GLU A 233 9.29 -16.17 4.47
C GLU A 233 8.00 -16.29 5.30
N GLY A 234 7.49 -15.19 5.86
CA GLY A 234 6.36 -15.22 6.77
C GLY A 234 6.67 -16.00 8.05
N ILE A 235 7.82 -15.69 8.66
CA ILE A 235 8.28 -16.31 9.91
C ILE A 235 7.47 -15.76 11.10
N VAL A 236 7.10 -16.68 12.00
CA VAL A 236 6.68 -16.39 13.36
C VAL A 236 7.61 -17.13 14.32
N THR A 237 8.33 -16.39 15.17
CA THR A 237 9.16 -16.95 16.23
C THR A 237 8.32 -17.18 17.48
N ARG A 238 8.18 -18.42 17.93
CA ARG A 238 7.44 -18.79 19.15
C ARG A 238 8.42 -19.03 20.30
N ILE A 239 8.19 -18.42 21.47
CA ILE A 239 9.10 -18.43 22.62
C ILE A 239 8.31 -18.72 23.91
N ALA A 240 8.62 -19.86 24.54
CA ALA A 240 8.06 -20.24 25.85
C ALA A 240 8.82 -19.54 27.00
N LEU A 241 8.62 -18.22 27.15
CA LEU A 241 9.29 -17.38 28.17
C LEU A 241 9.05 -17.89 29.60
N HIS A 242 7.83 -18.33 29.89
CA HIS A 242 7.42 -18.81 31.22
C HIS A 242 7.38 -20.34 31.25
N GLY A 243 8.55 -20.99 31.22
CA GLY A 243 8.64 -22.44 31.23
C GLY A 243 9.97 -22.98 30.74
N SER A 244 9.94 -23.78 29.68
CA SER A 244 11.11 -24.49 29.15
C SER A 244 12.15 -23.62 28.44
N GLY A 245 11.85 -22.34 28.16
CA GLY A 245 12.68 -21.48 27.31
C GLY A 245 12.74 -21.94 25.84
N THR A 246 11.88 -22.87 25.43
CA THR A 246 11.90 -23.43 24.07
C THR A 246 11.53 -22.36 23.05
N ARG A 247 12.36 -22.27 21.99
CA ARG A 247 12.14 -21.42 20.82
C ARG A 247 11.88 -22.28 19.59
N THR A 248 10.87 -21.94 18.80
CA THR A 248 10.57 -22.58 17.51
C THR A 248 10.26 -21.53 16.45
N LEU A 249 10.59 -21.83 15.19
CA LEU A 249 10.22 -21.00 14.05
C LEU A 249 9.07 -21.68 13.31
N VAL A 250 8.07 -20.90 12.93
CA VAL A 250 6.95 -21.31 12.09
C VAL A 250 7.01 -20.50 10.81
N THR A 251 7.12 -21.14 9.66
CA THR A 251 7.20 -20.49 8.35
C THR A 251 5.88 -20.69 7.63
N SER A 252 5.28 -19.61 7.13
CA SER A 252 3.93 -19.62 6.53
C SER A 252 3.90 -19.24 5.05
N GLY A 253 5.00 -18.71 4.50
CA GLY A 253 5.05 -18.14 3.15
C GLY A 253 4.28 -16.82 2.99
N LEU A 254 3.73 -16.27 4.07
CA LEU A 254 3.05 -14.97 4.07
C LEU A 254 4.10 -13.84 4.02
N LYS A 255 4.37 -13.32 2.83
CA LYS A 255 5.33 -12.22 2.62
C LYS A 255 4.88 -10.95 3.33
N GLY A 256 5.78 -10.32 4.08
CA GLY A 256 5.52 -9.02 4.71
C GLY A 256 4.39 -9.09 5.74
N LEU A 257 4.55 -9.94 6.75
CA LEU A 257 3.70 -9.88 7.95
C LEU A 257 3.94 -8.57 8.68
N ASP A 258 2.87 -8.04 9.29
CA ASP A 258 2.95 -6.82 10.10
C ASP A 258 2.55 -7.11 11.55
N ASN A 259 1.27 -7.38 11.79
CA ASN A 259 0.70 -7.51 13.13
C ASN A 259 -0.22 -8.75 13.23
N ALA A 260 -0.66 -9.08 14.45
CA ALA A 260 -1.56 -10.19 14.71
C ALA A 260 -2.49 -9.95 15.90
N ALA A 261 -3.60 -10.68 15.95
CA ALA A 261 -4.48 -10.76 17.11
C ALA A 261 -4.92 -12.21 17.36
N PHE A 262 -5.06 -12.59 18.63
CA PHE A 262 -5.66 -13.86 19.04
C PHE A 262 -7.12 -13.63 19.42
N ASP A 263 -8.00 -14.53 19.00
CA ASP A 263 -9.40 -14.54 19.43
C ASP A 263 -9.61 -15.32 20.74
N THR A 264 -10.88 -15.41 21.17
CA THR A 264 -11.28 -16.17 22.36
C THR A 264 -11.13 -17.69 22.21
N GLU A 265 -10.94 -18.21 21.00
CA GLU A 265 -10.66 -19.63 20.71
C GLU A 265 -9.16 -19.91 20.54
N ASN A 266 -8.30 -18.91 20.78
CA ASN A 266 -6.85 -18.95 20.59
C ASN A 266 -6.39 -19.16 19.14
N ARG A 267 -7.22 -18.77 18.16
CA ARG A 267 -6.82 -18.69 16.75
C ARG A 267 -6.09 -17.38 16.49
N MET A 268 -4.96 -17.43 15.78
CA MET A 268 -4.17 -16.24 15.44
C MET A 268 -4.56 -15.72 14.06
N PHE A 269 -4.95 -14.45 14.00
CA PHE A 269 -5.23 -13.72 12.77
C PHE A 269 -4.07 -12.76 12.52
N VAL A 270 -3.46 -12.84 11.33
CA VAL A 270 -2.30 -12.03 10.94
C VAL A 270 -2.65 -11.12 9.76
N SER A 271 -2.02 -9.95 9.75
CA SER A 271 -2.11 -8.94 8.68
C SER A 271 -0.83 -8.89 7.84
N SER A 272 -0.90 -8.19 6.70
CA SER A 272 0.25 -7.95 5.84
C SER A 272 0.27 -6.50 5.34
N PHE A 273 1.32 -5.76 5.72
CA PHE A 273 1.56 -4.41 5.23
C PHE A 273 1.83 -4.38 3.71
N ALA A 274 2.27 -5.52 3.15
CA ALA A 274 2.75 -5.62 1.78
C ALA A 274 1.72 -6.16 0.79
N SER A 275 0.71 -6.91 1.25
CA SER A 275 -0.28 -7.55 0.38
C SER A 275 -1.73 -7.38 0.84
N GLY A 276 -1.92 -6.68 1.96
CA GLY A 276 -3.23 -6.46 2.57
C GLY A 276 -3.86 -7.70 3.20
N GLY A 277 -5.18 -7.67 3.30
CA GLY A 277 -6.00 -8.80 3.73
C GLY A 277 -5.79 -9.25 5.18
N VAL A 278 -6.45 -10.37 5.53
CA VAL A 278 -6.36 -11.03 6.84
C VAL A 278 -6.29 -12.53 6.64
N THR A 279 -5.38 -13.19 7.35
CA THR A 279 -5.17 -14.65 7.29
C THR A 279 -5.19 -15.25 8.69
N GLU A 280 -5.92 -16.34 8.91
CA GLU A 280 -5.73 -17.19 10.09
C GLU A 280 -4.45 -18.03 9.88
N LEU A 281 -3.52 -17.96 10.83
CA LEU A 281 -2.26 -18.70 10.81
C LEU A 281 -2.27 -19.75 11.93
N HIS A 282 -2.15 -21.02 11.54
CA HIS A 282 -2.10 -22.14 12.47
C HIS A 282 -0.69 -22.33 13.07
N PRO A 283 -0.55 -22.92 14.27
CA PRO A 283 0.75 -23.14 14.91
C PRO A 283 1.75 -24.04 14.14
N ASP A 284 1.30 -24.71 13.08
CA ASP A 284 2.12 -25.54 12.18
C ASP A 284 2.46 -24.83 10.85
N GLY A 285 2.12 -23.55 10.71
CA GLY A 285 2.40 -22.72 9.53
C GLY A 285 1.37 -22.82 8.41
N ARG A 286 0.37 -23.71 8.52
CA ARG A 286 -0.78 -23.72 7.59
C ARG A 286 -1.59 -22.44 7.77
N THR A 287 -2.22 -22.00 6.67
CA THR A 287 -2.96 -20.74 6.63
C THR A 287 -4.37 -20.93 6.08
N ARG A 288 -5.31 -20.11 6.54
CA ARG A 288 -6.67 -19.97 5.99
C ARG A 288 -6.94 -18.49 5.73
N GLU A 289 -7.21 -18.15 4.47
CA GLU A 289 -7.57 -16.79 4.10
C GLU A 289 -8.93 -16.40 4.68
N ILE A 290 -9.02 -15.21 5.29
CA ILE A 290 -10.25 -14.65 5.88
C ILE A 290 -10.76 -13.52 4.99
N VAL A 291 -9.86 -12.57 4.70
CA VAL A 291 -10.08 -11.51 3.73
C VAL A 291 -8.96 -11.61 2.71
N ARG A 292 -9.32 -11.69 1.43
CA ARG A 292 -8.37 -11.91 0.35
C ARG A 292 -7.30 -10.84 0.29
N ARG A 293 -6.09 -11.25 -0.10
CA ARG A 293 -5.00 -10.35 -0.45
C ARG A 293 -5.12 -9.86 -1.89
N GLY A 294 -4.29 -8.88 -2.25
CA GLY A 294 -4.19 -8.40 -3.62
C GLY A 294 -3.00 -7.47 -3.81
N LEU A 295 -3.20 -6.42 -4.61
CA LEU A 295 -2.28 -5.28 -4.71
C LEU A 295 -2.75 -4.20 -3.73
N ASP A 296 -1.85 -3.61 -2.95
CA ASP A 296 -2.17 -2.57 -1.96
C ASP A 296 -2.38 -1.17 -2.58
N GLY A 297 -2.27 -1.09 -3.90
CA GLY A 297 -2.68 0.04 -4.71
C GLY A 297 -1.61 0.26 -5.76
N PRO A 298 -1.68 -0.43 -6.91
CA PRO A 298 -0.58 -0.44 -7.87
C PRO A 298 -0.35 0.98 -8.43
N TYR A 299 0.92 1.37 -8.51
CA TYR A 299 1.38 2.69 -8.91
C TYR A 299 1.65 2.70 -10.41
N GLY A 300 2.78 2.17 -10.84
CA GLY A 300 3.11 1.88 -12.25
C GLY A 300 2.73 0.46 -12.66
N VAL A 301 2.62 0.24 -13.97
CA VAL A 301 2.39 -1.07 -14.59
C VAL A 301 3.23 -1.19 -15.86
N THR A 302 3.71 -2.39 -16.18
CA THR A 302 4.41 -2.70 -17.44
C THR A 302 4.15 -4.16 -17.83
N VAL A 303 4.57 -4.54 -19.03
CA VAL A 303 4.55 -5.93 -19.51
C VAL A 303 5.87 -6.26 -20.22
N ASP A 304 6.43 -7.44 -19.99
CA ASP A 304 7.62 -7.91 -20.71
C ASP A 304 7.26 -8.50 -22.09
N LEU A 305 8.29 -8.82 -22.90
CA LEU A 305 8.11 -9.41 -24.23
C LEU A 305 7.52 -10.84 -24.17
N GLY A 306 7.51 -11.49 -23.01
CA GLY A 306 6.83 -12.77 -22.76
C GLY A 306 5.34 -12.61 -22.41
N GLY A 307 4.85 -11.39 -22.20
CA GLY A 307 3.48 -11.10 -21.78
C GLY A 307 3.26 -11.10 -20.26
N THR A 308 4.33 -11.23 -19.45
CA THR A 308 4.22 -11.15 -17.99
C THR A 308 3.94 -9.72 -17.58
N VAL A 309 2.84 -9.51 -16.84
CA VAL A 309 2.43 -8.19 -16.36
C VAL A 309 3.02 -7.93 -14.98
N TYR A 310 3.75 -6.82 -14.83
CA TYR A 310 4.32 -6.37 -13.57
C TYR A 310 3.70 -5.04 -13.14
N ALA A 311 3.57 -4.86 -11.84
CA ALA A 311 3.11 -3.65 -11.19
C ALA A 311 4.07 -3.27 -10.05
N ALA A 312 4.36 -1.98 -9.95
CA ALA A 312 4.99 -1.41 -8.78
C ALA A 312 3.90 -1.18 -7.72
N ASP A 313 3.84 -2.05 -6.71
CA ASP A 313 2.80 -2.08 -5.69
C ASP A 313 3.33 -1.51 -4.36
N HIS A 314 4.03 -0.39 -4.44
CA HIS A 314 4.75 0.25 -3.33
C HIS A 314 5.73 -0.69 -2.61
N TYR A 315 5.29 -1.41 -1.59
CA TYR A 315 6.10 -2.36 -0.83
C TYR A 315 6.57 -3.57 -1.64
N ARG A 316 6.17 -3.72 -2.91
CA ARG A 316 6.55 -4.84 -3.78
C ARG A 316 6.74 -4.46 -5.24
N LEU A 317 7.55 -5.25 -5.95
CA LEU A 317 7.28 -5.55 -7.35
C LEU A 317 6.40 -6.80 -7.36
N ALA A 318 5.19 -6.66 -7.89
CA ALA A 318 4.17 -7.70 -7.91
C ALA A 318 3.55 -7.80 -9.30
N GLY A 319 2.68 -8.76 -9.54
CA GLY A 319 1.93 -8.88 -10.79
C GLY A 319 0.73 -9.80 -10.62
N PRO A 320 -0.28 -9.71 -11.49
CA PRO A 320 -1.30 -10.75 -11.60
C PRO A 320 -0.63 -12.12 -11.73
N ALA A 321 -1.11 -13.10 -10.97
CA ALA A 321 -0.68 -14.47 -11.17
C ALA A 321 -1.14 -14.95 -12.55
N ALA A 322 -0.22 -15.54 -13.32
CA ALA A 322 -0.52 -16.01 -14.66
C ALA A 322 -1.59 -17.12 -14.64
N ASP A 323 -2.56 -16.98 -15.52
CA ASP A 323 -3.40 -18.05 -16.03
C ASP A 323 -3.31 -18.02 -17.57
N ASP A 324 -3.10 -19.18 -18.21
CA ASP A 324 -2.79 -19.24 -19.65
C ASP A 324 -4.01 -18.95 -20.55
N GLU A 325 -5.25 -18.94 -20.01
CA GLU A 325 -6.48 -18.90 -20.83
C GLU A 325 -7.55 -17.85 -20.43
N GLY A 326 -7.25 -16.91 -19.54
CA GLY A 326 -8.09 -15.72 -19.29
C GLY A 326 -9.38 -15.95 -18.49
N GLU A 327 -9.40 -16.98 -17.65
CA GLU A 327 -10.46 -17.25 -16.67
C GLU A 327 -10.30 -16.38 -15.40
N PRO A 328 -11.30 -16.29 -14.52
CA PRO A 328 -11.17 -15.57 -13.25
C PRO A 328 -10.11 -16.21 -12.33
N VAL A 329 -9.14 -15.40 -11.88
CA VAL A 329 -8.00 -15.89 -11.09
C VAL A 329 -8.43 -16.43 -9.72
N GLY A 330 -8.21 -17.72 -9.50
CA GLY A 330 -8.24 -18.34 -8.18
C GLY A 330 -8.31 -19.86 -8.22
N THR A 331 -7.17 -20.55 -8.17
CA THR A 331 -7.02 -21.92 -7.60
C THR A 331 -5.59 -22.48 -7.63
N SER A 332 -4.67 -22.00 -8.47
CA SER A 332 -3.35 -22.64 -8.59
C SER A 332 -2.47 -22.38 -7.36
N ALA A 333 -1.74 -23.40 -6.92
CA ALA A 333 -0.83 -23.30 -5.78
C ALA A 333 0.39 -22.38 -6.06
N GLU A 334 0.68 -22.11 -7.33
CA GLU A 334 1.77 -21.22 -7.77
C GLU A 334 1.35 -19.75 -7.90
N ALA A 335 0.05 -19.46 -8.05
CA ALA A 335 -0.48 -18.09 -8.15
C ALA A 335 -0.29 -17.28 -6.85
N GLY A 336 -0.16 -17.97 -5.73
CA GLY A 336 -0.29 -17.36 -4.42
C GLY A 336 -1.74 -16.94 -4.09
N PRO A 337 -2.02 -16.73 -2.80
CA PRO A 337 -3.32 -16.24 -2.32
C PRO A 337 -3.64 -14.85 -2.90
N GLY A 338 -4.91 -14.62 -3.25
CA GLY A 338 -5.36 -13.37 -3.87
C GLY A 338 -5.08 -13.21 -5.37
N GLY A 339 -4.41 -14.19 -6.03
CA GLY A 339 -4.14 -14.11 -7.47
C GLY A 339 -3.08 -13.10 -7.88
N VAL A 340 -2.13 -12.82 -6.97
CA VAL A 340 -1.06 -11.83 -7.15
C VAL A 340 0.28 -12.44 -6.74
N ARG A 341 1.23 -12.50 -7.66
CA ARG A 341 2.60 -12.96 -7.42
C ARG A 341 3.46 -11.79 -6.94
N THR A 342 4.24 -12.00 -5.88
CA THR A 342 5.28 -11.06 -5.43
C THR A 342 6.65 -11.50 -5.96
N HIS A 343 7.29 -10.65 -6.76
CA HIS A 343 8.63 -10.86 -7.32
C HIS A 343 9.72 -10.32 -6.38
N LEU A 344 9.56 -9.07 -5.92
CA LEU A 344 10.47 -8.39 -5.00
C LEU A 344 9.69 -7.76 -3.84
N LEU A 345 10.24 -7.78 -2.62
CA LEU A 345 9.63 -7.22 -1.41
C LEU A 345 10.53 -6.09 -0.86
N LEU A 346 9.90 -5.03 -0.34
CA LEU A 346 10.52 -3.78 0.14
C LEU A 346 11.35 -2.95 -0.90
N PRO A 347 11.01 -2.87 -2.21
CA PRO A 347 11.65 -1.92 -3.13
C PRO A 347 11.11 -0.48 -2.99
N PHE A 348 9.96 -0.28 -2.35
CA PHE A 348 9.24 1.00 -2.27
C PHE A 348 8.98 1.62 -3.66
N ALA A 349 8.64 0.75 -4.62
CA ALA A 349 8.58 1.05 -6.05
C ALA A 349 7.35 1.87 -6.44
N HIS A 350 7.52 2.80 -7.38
CA HIS A 350 6.46 3.67 -7.89
C HIS A 350 6.25 3.50 -9.40
N GLY A 351 7.14 4.02 -10.24
CA GLY A 351 7.14 3.75 -11.68
C GLY A 351 7.83 2.44 -12.01
N ILE A 352 7.43 1.79 -13.10
CA ILE A 352 8.07 0.57 -13.61
C ILE A 352 7.96 0.51 -15.14
N THR A 353 9.02 0.09 -15.81
CA THR A 353 9.05 -0.23 -17.24
C THR A 353 9.90 -1.48 -17.48
N ALA A 354 9.52 -2.29 -18.46
CA ALA A 354 10.32 -3.43 -18.91
C ALA A 354 11.29 -2.99 -20.02
N ASP A 355 12.45 -3.64 -20.06
CA ASP A 355 13.40 -3.59 -21.18
C ASP A 355 13.95 -5.00 -21.43
N GLY A 356 13.48 -5.66 -22.50
CA GLY A 356 13.74 -7.08 -22.74
C GLY A 356 13.23 -7.96 -21.59
N GLU A 357 14.17 -8.56 -20.84
CA GLU A 357 13.92 -9.38 -19.65
C GLU A 357 14.13 -8.61 -18.32
N LEU A 358 14.60 -7.36 -18.38
CA LEU A 358 14.90 -6.53 -17.21
C LEU A 358 13.73 -5.62 -16.84
N LEU A 359 13.63 -5.28 -15.55
CA LEU A 359 12.65 -4.32 -15.04
C LEU A 359 13.36 -3.12 -14.44
N HIS A 360 13.05 -1.92 -14.94
CA HIS A 360 13.52 -0.66 -14.39
C HIS A 360 12.41 -0.03 -13.55
N TYR A 361 12.72 0.43 -12.34
CA TYR A 361 11.74 1.08 -11.47
C TYR A 361 12.31 2.27 -10.71
N THR A 362 11.43 3.20 -10.37
CA THR A 362 11.69 4.32 -9.44
C THR A 362 11.25 3.93 -8.04
N SER A 363 11.91 4.48 -7.02
CA SER A 363 11.59 4.20 -5.61
C SER A 363 11.42 5.48 -4.80
N GLN A 364 10.57 5.41 -3.77
CA GLN A 364 10.34 6.49 -2.80
C GLN A 364 11.63 7.09 -2.23
N PHE A 365 12.70 6.29 -2.11
CA PHE A 365 14.02 6.72 -1.63
C PHE A 365 14.82 7.60 -2.61
N GLY A 366 14.24 8.00 -3.74
CA GLY A 366 14.93 8.87 -4.70
C GLY A 366 15.97 8.13 -5.52
N ILE A 367 15.75 6.84 -5.77
CA ILE A 367 16.63 5.97 -6.56
C ILE A 367 15.89 5.41 -7.77
N VAL A 368 16.67 5.07 -8.79
CA VAL A 368 16.24 4.26 -9.94
C VAL A 368 17.02 2.96 -9.88
N GLN A 369 16.34 1.82 -10.00
CA GLN A 369 16.98 0.49 -9.96
C GLN A 369 16.56 -0.35 -11.16
N THR A 370 17.48 -1.20 -11.61
CA THR A 370 17.21 -2.34 -12.48
C THR A 370 17.12 -3.59 -11.64
N TYR A 371 16.08 -4.39 -11.85
CA TYR A 371 15.89 -5.73 -11.30
C TYR A 371 15.91 -6.75 -12.44
N ASP A 372 16.69 -7.81 -12.25
CA ASP A 372 16.70 -9.00 -13.11
C ASP A 372 15.81 -10.08 -12.45
N PRO A 373 14.64 -10.41 -13.01
CA PRO A 373 13.75 -11.43 -12.46
C PRO A 373 14.30 -12.86 -12.51
N ALA A 374 15.28 -13.15 -13.40
CA ALA A 374 15.84 -14.47 -13.59
C ALA A 374 16.96 -14.78 -12.60
N SER A 375 17.84 -13.82 -12.31
CA SER A 375 18.91 -13.98 -11.30
C SER A 375 18.53 -13.46 -9.91
N GLY A 376 17.52 -12.60 -9.82
CA GLY A 376 17.18 -11.85 -8.61
C GLY A 376 18.11 -10.66 -8.33
N ALA A 377 19.03 -10.33 -9.24
CA ALA A 377 19.99 -9.25 -9.05
C ALA A 377 19.35 -7.86 -9.08
N LEU A 378 19.92 -6.94 -8.30
CA LEU A 378 19.58 -5.52 -8.28
C LEU A 378 20.81 -4.69 -8.66
N SER A 379 20.62 -3.71 -9.54
CA SER A 379 21.61 -2.70 -9.91
C SER A 379 21.01 -1.32 -9.73
N GLU A 380 21.70 -0.43 -9.01
CA GLU A 380 21.27 0.96 -8.92
C GLU A 380 21.72 1.74 -10.16
N ARG A 381 20.81 2.53 -10.73
CA ARG A 381 21.01 3.30 -11.97
C ARG A 381 21.20 4.78 -11.69
N ALA A 382 20.50 5.32 -10.70
CA ALA A 382 20.64 6.68 -10.20
C ALA A 382 20.20 6.78 -8.73
N ARG A 383 20.69 7.82 -8.04
CA ARG A 383 20.28 8.19 -6.67
C ARG A 383 20.19 9.70 -6.48
N GLY A 384 19.48 10.12 -5.43
CA GLY A 384 19.35 11.53 -5.04
C GLY A 384 18.25 12.29 -5.78
N LEU A 385 17.33 11.58 -6.44
CA LEU A 385 16.16 12.17 -7.10
C LEU A 385 15.08 12.54 -6.07
N ASN A 386 14.41 13.68 -6.24
CA ASN A 386 13.31 14.09 -5.38
C ASN A 386 11.97 13.58 -5.92
N ARG A 387 11.43 12.53 -5.29
CA ARG A 387 10.15 11.88 -5.67
C ARG A 387 10.11 11.51 -7.16
N PRO A 388 10.97 10.60 -7.64
CA PRO A 388 10.84 10.04 -8.98
C PRO A 388 9.56 9.18 -9.04
N ILE A 389 8.71 9.42 -10.04
CA ILE A 389 7.46 8.67 -10.23
C ILE A 389 7.53 7.89 -11.55
N GLY A 390 7.01 8.40 -12.67
CA GLY A 390 6.99 7.68 -13.94
C GLY A 390 8.37 7.44 -14.54
N ILE A 391 8.47 6.39 -15.35
CA ILE A 391 9.72 5.93 -15.97
C ILE A 391 9.41 5.21 -17.28
N ALA A 392 10.17 5.51 -18.32
CA ALA A 392 10.05 4.87 -19.64
C ALA A 392 11.43 4.64 -20.26
N VAL A 393 11.52 3.65 -21.15
CA VAL A 393 12.69 3.41 -22.01
C VAL A 393 12.37 3.91 -23.41
N GLY A 394 13.24 4.77 -23.95
CA GLY A 394 13.13 5.29 -25.31
C GLY A 394 13.52 4.26 -26.38
N PRO A 395 13.14 4.45 -27.65
CA PRO A 395 13.51 3.54 -28.75
C PRO A 395 15.03 3.41 -28.98
N ASP A 396 15.83 4.31 -28.41
CA ASP A 396 17.30 4.32 -28.40
C ASP A 396 17.93 3.66 -27.16
N GLY A 397 17.11 3.16 -26.22
CA GLY A 397 17.53 2.62 -24.94
C GLY A 397 17.67 3.66 -23.81
N SER A 398 17.34 4.94 -24.06
CA SER A 398 17.42 5.98 -23.03
C SER A 398 16.41 5.76 -21.90
N LEU A 399 16.88 5.73 -20.65
CA LEU A 399 16.02 5.56 -19.48
C LEU A 399 15.62 6.93 -18.94
N VAL A 400 14.35 7.32 -19.10
CA VAL A 400 13.83 8.64 -18.75
C VAL A 400 12.85 8.56 -17.58
N VAL A 401 12.96 9.52 -16.64
CA VAL A 401 12.23 9.55 -15.37
C VAL A 401 11.55 10.91 -15.16
N ALA A 402 10.30 10.89 -14.72
CA ALA A 402 9.62 12.06 -14.16
C ALA A 402 10.04 12.26 -12.70
N GLU A 403 10.83 13.31 -12.42
CA GLU A 403 11.23 13.68 -11.07
C GLU A 403 10.23 14.68 -10.48
N THR A 404 9.07 14.15 -10.10
CA THR A 404 7.86 14.91 -9.72
C THR A 404 8.11 15.93 -8.62
N GLY A 405 8.95 15.61 -7.63
CA GLY A 405 9.26 16.51 -6.51
C GLY A 405 10.22 17.65 -6.88
N ALA A 406 11.02 17.48 -7.94
CA ALA A 406 11.92 18.52 -8.46
C ALA A 406 11.30 19.32 -9.62
N GLY A 407 10.14 18.92 -10.16
CA GLY A 407 9.48 19.63 -11.26
C GLY A 407 10.25 19.53 -12.58
N ARG A 408 10.86 18.36 -12.85
CA ARG A 408 11.69 18.12 -14.04
C ARG A 408 11.57 16.69 -14.57
N VAL A 409 12.00 16.50 -15.82
CA VAL A 409 12.19 15.19 -16.46
C VAL A 409 13.67 15.02 -16.74
N VAL A 410 14.19 13.82 -16.47
CA VAL A 410 15.62 13.51 -16.53
C VAL A 410 15.90 12.20 -17.27
N ALA A 411 17.03 12.13 -17.98
CA ALA A 411 17.62 10.89 -18.49
C ALA A 411 18.65 10.32 -17.50
N VAL A 412 18.82 9.00 -17.49
CA VAL A 412 19.71 8.25 -16.61
C VAL A 412 20.72 7.43 -17.42
N ASP A 413 21.93 7.97 -17.58
CA ASP A 413 23.00 7.42 -18.44
C ASP A 413 23.93 6.50 -17.63
N ALA A 414 23.77 5.17 -17.67
CA ALA A 414 24.46 4.28 -16.71
C ALA A 414 24.91 2.88 -17.18
N GLU A 415 24.09 2.13 -17.93
CA GLU A 415 24.13 0.64 -18.04
C GLU A 415 23.76 -0.15 -16.76
N PRO A 416 23.32 -1.43 -16.85
CA PRO A 416 23.14 -2.29 -15.67
C PRO A 416 24.48 -2.80 -15.13
N GLY A 417 24.63 -2.87 -13.80
CA GLY A 417 25.83 -3.41 -13.14
C GLY A 417 27.05 -2.50 -13.11
N SER A 418 26.92 -1.24 -13.53
CA SER A 418 27.93 -0.18 -13.39
C SER A 418 27.76 0.61 -12.07
N GLU A 419 28.62 1.61 -11.84
CA GLU A 419 28.35 2.64 -10.83
C GLU A 419 27.18 3.54 -11.26
N PRO A 420 26.36 4.08 -10.32
CA PRO A 420 25.22 4.93 -10.65
C PRO A 420 25.58 6.09 -11.59
N GLY A 421 24.78 6.24 -12.65
CA GLY A 421 25.09 7.06 -13.81
C GLY A 421 24.89 8.56 -13.62
N THR A 422 25.24 9.31 -14.67
CA THR A 422 24.91 10.73 -14.73
C THR A 422 23.42 10.93 -14.99
N VAL A 423 22.85 11.93 -14.31
CA VAL A 423 21.46 12.34 -14.49
C VAL A 423 21.45 13.62 -15.32
N THR A 424 20.88 13.55 -16.52
CA THR A 424 20.83 14.67 -17.48
C THR A 424 19.42 15.27 -17.47
N VAL A 425 19.28 16.57 -17.21
CA VAL A 425 17.95 17.24 -17.23
C VAL A 425 17.50 17.44 -18.67
N LEU A 426 16.31 16.94 -19.01
CA LEU A 426 15.69 17.08 -20.33
C LEU A 426 14.71 18.25 -20.38
N ALA A 427 13.95 18.49 -19.30
CA ALA A 427 13.07 19.63 -19.14
C ALA A 427 12.89 19.96 -17.66
N GLU A 428 12.72 21.23 -17.29
CA GLU A 428 12.52 21.69 -15.92
C GLU A 428 11.49 22.82 -15.81
N GLY A 429 11.08 23.17 -14.59
CA GLY A 429 10.02 24.16 -14.35
C GLY A 429 8.61 23.60 -14.52
N LEU A 430 8.47 22.28 -14.61
CA LEU A 430 7.21 21.56 -14.77
C LEU A 430 6.46 21.45 -13.44
N ASP A 431 5.14 21.55 -13.49
CA ASP A 431 4.32 21.46 -12.29
C ASP A 431 3.76 20.05 -12.04
N ARG A 432 4.47 19.30 -11.19
CA ARG A 432 4.15 17.92 -10.82
C ARG A 432 4.12 17.00 -12.07
N PRO A 433 5.25 16.90 -12.81
CA PRO A 433 5.39 15.92 -13.89
C PRO A 433 5.24 14.52 -13.29
N THR A 434 4.27 13.72 -13.75
CA THR A 434 3.89 12.46 -13.10
C THR A 434 4.36 11.24 -13.86
N ASP A 435 4.07 11.18 -15.17
CA ASP A 435 4.45 10.05 -16.02
C ASP A 435 5.07 10.51 -17.34
N VAL A 436 5.83 9.62 -17.98
CA VAL A 436 6.53 9.85 -19.25
C VAL A 436 6.29 8.72 -20.24
N ALA A 437 6.18 9.05 -21.52
CA ALA A 437 6.04 8.07 -22.59
C ALA A 437 6.76 8.52 -23.87
N PHE A 438 7.15 7.57 -24.71
CA PHE A 438 7.71 7.82 -26.04
C PHE A 438 6.74 7.34 -27.13
N ASP A 439 6.79 7.98 -28.30
CA ASP A 439 6.26 7.40 -29.54
C ASP A 439 7.33 6.68 -30.37
N ALA A 440 6.91 6.10 -31.49
CA ALA A 440 7.78 5.32 -32.38
C ALA A 440 8.90 6.16 -33.03
N GLU A 441 8.74 7.48 -33.12
CA GLU A 441 9.75 8.42 -33.61
C GLU A 441 10.70 8.90 -32.49
N GLY A 442 10.50 8.44 -31.25
CA GLY A 442 11.30 8.84 -30.09
C GLY A 442 10.94 10.22 -29.53
N ARG A 443 9.77 10.78 -29.86
CA ARG A 443 9.30 12.03 -29.24
C ARG A 443 8.82 11.72 -27.82
N LEU A 444 9.30 12.52 -26.86
CA LEU A 444 9.04 12.35 -25.43
C LEU A 444 7.83 13.18 -24.97
N TYR A 445 6.91 12.55 -24.26
CA TYR A 445 5.73 13.17 -23.66
C TYR A 445 5.78 13.07 -22.14
N VAL A 446 5.24 14.08 -21.44
CA VAL A 446 5.13 14.12 -19.97
C VAL A 446 3.76 14.62 -19.53
N SER A 447 3.17 13.96 -18.52
CA SER A 447 1.91 14.40 -17.91
C SER A 447 2.16 15.40 -16.78
N GLU A 448 1.53 16.57 -16.87
CA GLU A 448 1.67 17.66 -15.91
C GLU A 448 0.39 17.77 -15.08
N GLU A 449 0.36 17.03 -13.98
CA GLU A 449 -0.89 16.69 -13.32
C GLU A 449 -1.57 17.90 -12.67
N ARG A 450 -0.79 18.85 -12.11
CA ARG A 450 -1.37 20.00 -11.40
C ARG A 450 -1.95 21.06 -12.34
N LEU A 451 -1.41 21.20 -13.55
CA LEU A 451 -1.94 22.13 -14.57
C LEU A 451 -2.98 21.49 -15.50
N GLY A 452 -3.11 20.16 -15.50
CA GLY A 452 -4.09 19.47 -16.34
C GLY A 452 -3.64 19.36 -17.80
N SER A 453 -2.33 19.26 -18.02
CA SER A 453 -1.65 19.28 -19.32
C SER A 453 -0.96 17.96 -19.63
N VAL A 454 -0.76 17.70 -20.92
CA VAL A 454 0.30 16.80 -21.40
C VAL A 454 1.15 17.58 -22.38
N LEU A 455 2.46 17.54 -22.15
CA LEU A 455 3.46 18.28 -22.89
C LEU A 455 4.33 17.31 -23.70
N ARG A 456 4.76 17.72 -24.89
CA ARG A 456 5.92 17.13 -25.58
C ARG A 456 7.16 17.90 -25.13
N ILE A 457 8.25 17.18 -24.84
CA ILE A 457 9.56 17.75 -24.57
C ILE A 457 10.33 17.84 -25.90
N GLU A 458 10.85 19.03 -26.19
CA GLU A 458 11.61 19.32 -27.39
C GLU A 458 13.12 19.10 -27.16
N ALA A 459 13.89 18.90 -28.23
CA ALA A 459 15.32 18.60 -28.15
C ALA A 459 16.20 19.74 -27.61
N ASP A 460 15.66 20.96 -27.47
CA ASP A 460 16.32 22.11 -26.82
C ASP A 460 15.93 22.27 -25.34
N GLY A 461 15.13 21.34 -24.81
CA GLY A 461 14.56 21.38 -23.46
C GLY A 461 13.31 22.24 -23.32
N GLY A 462 12.81 22.82 -24.42
CA GLY A 462 11.51 23.45 -24.49
C GLY A 462 10.36 22.45 -24.34
N THR A 463 9.14 22.97 -24.18
CA THR A 463 7.92 22.16 -24.14
C THR A 463 6.83 22.70 -25.07
N ALA A 464 6.06 21.79 -25.65
CA ALA A 464 4.89 22.08 -26.47
C ALA A 464 3.64 21.41 -25.89
N VAL A 465 2.54 22.15 -25.74
CA VAL A 465 1.27 21.60 -25.23
C VAL A 465 0.66 20.68 -26.30
N VAL A 466 0.45 19.41 -25.95
CA VAL A 466 -0.25 18.41 -26.77
C VAL A 466 -1.72 18.33 -26.37
N ALA A 467 -1.98 18.33 -25.06
CA ALA A 467 -3.33 18.39 -24.52
C ALA A 467 -3.39 19.26 -23.25
N ASP A 468 -4.56 19.84 -23.02
CA ASP A 468 -4.87 20.73 -21.90
C ASP A 468 -6.34 20.54 -21.45
N GLY A 469 -6.68 21.08 -20.28
CA GLY A 469 -8.02 20.93 -19.69
C GLY A 469 -8.33 19.51 -19.19
N LEU A 470 -7.30 18.73 -18.87
CA LEU A 470 -7.41 17.36 -18.38
C LEU A 470 -7.58 17.31 -16.86
N GLY A 471 -8.39 16.38 -16.36
CA GLY A 471 -8.64 16.22 -14.92
C GLY A 471 -7.57 15.37 -14.25
N ALA A 472 -6.51 16.00 -13.75
CA ALA A 472 -5.36 15.33 -13.10
C ALA A 472 -4.79 14.18 -13.96
N PRO A 473 -4.17 14.50 -15.13
CA PRO A 473 -3.55 13.51 -16.00
C PRO A 473 -2.35 12.86 -15.30
N GLN A 474 -2.33 11.53 -15.29
CA GLN A 474 -1.27 10.72 -14.70
C GLN A 474 -0.65 9.79 -15.76
N GLY A 475 -1.03 8.52 -15.80
CA GLY A 475 -0.44 7.52 -16.69
C GLY A 475 -0.51 7.88 -18.17
N LEU A 476 0.59 7.67 -18.88
CA LEU A 476 0.74 7.89 -20.32
C LEU A 476 1.12 6.61 -21.06
N ALA A 477 0.54 6.38 -22.23
CA ALA A 477 1.02 5.36 -23.17
C ALA A 477 0.76 5.80 -24.61
N VAL A 478 1.71 5.58 -25.52
CA VAL A 478 1.48 5.73 -26.97
C VAL A 478 1.22 4.36 -27.58
N LEU A 479 0.21 4.28 -28.44
CA LEU A 479 -0.09 3.08 -29.23
C LEU A 479 -0.52 3.50 -30.63
N GLY A 480 0.36 3.27 -31.62
CA GLY A 480 0.19 3.82 -32.98
C GLY A 480 0.38 5.33 -32.98
N GLU A 481 -0.47 6.06 -33.71
CA GLU A 481 -0.49 7.53 -33.75
C GLU A 481 -1.27 8.16 -32.57
N GLU A 482 -1.63 7.37 -31.55
CA GLU A 482 -2.50 7.82 -30.46
C GLU A 482 -1.78 7.83 -29.11
N LEU A 483 -1.85 8.96 -28.41
CA LEU A 483 -1.44 9.12 -27.03
C LEU A 483 -2.65 8.95 -26.10
N PHE A 484 -2.54 7.99 -25.18
CA PHE A 484 -3.53 7.70 -24.17
C PHE A 484 -3.13 8.32 -22.83
N VAL A 485 -4.10 8.92 -22.14
CA VAL A 485 -3.89 9.63 -20.86
C VAL A 485 -4.93 9.19 -19.85
N VAL A 486 -4.48 8.80 -18.66
CA VAL A 486 -5.35 8.49 -17.51
C VAL A 486 -5.70 9.78 -16.78
N GLU A 487 -6.96 10.24 -16.90
CA GLU A 487 -7.47 11.41 -16.19
C GLU A 487 -8.09 10.99 -14.85
N THR A 488 -7.33 11.01 -13.75
CA THR A 488 -7.80 10.49 -12.46
C THR A 488 -8.88 11.34 -11.80
N GLY A 489 -8.85 12.66 -11.99
CA GLY A 489 -9.90 13.58 -11.50
C GLY A 489 -11.25 13.42 -12.21
N HIS A 490 -11.26 12.73 -13.36
CA HIS A 490 -12.48 12.39 -14.10
C HIS A 490 -12.72 10.88 -14.24
N ARG A 491 -11.81 10.04 -13.73
CA ARG A 491 -11.86 8.57 -13.81
C ARG A 491 -12.10 8.06 -15.24
N ARG A 492 -11.34 8.58 -16.21
CA ARG A 492 -11.52 8.27 -17.64
C ARG A 492 -10.19 8.12 -18.40
N LEU A 493 -10.24 7.39 -19.49
CA LEU A 493 -9.16 7.29 -20.48
C LEU A 493 -9.43 8.29 -21.60
N ARG A 494 -8.50 9.22 -21.79
CA ARG A 494 -8.41 10.14 -22.93
C ARG A 494 -7.59 9.47 -24.03
N ALA A 495 -8.02 9.63 -25.28
CA ALA A 495 -7.16 9.44 -26.44
C ALA A 495 -6.94 10.80 -27.12
N VAL A 496 -5.70 11.04 -27.57
CA VAL A 496 -5.28 12.20 -28.36
C VAL A 496 -4.55 11.70 -29.60
N ASP A 497 -5.04 12.08 -30.77
CA ASP A 497 -4.38 11.79 -32.04
C ASP A 497 -3.17 12.72 -32.22
N LEU A 498 -1.97 12.15 -32.38
CA LEU A 498 -0.70 12.88 -32.40
C LEU A 498 -0.43 13.60 -33.75
N THR A 499 -1.22 13.30 -34.77
CA THR A 499 -1.09 13.88 -36.12
C THR A 499 -2.03 15.08 -36.33
N THR A 500 -3.25 14.99 -35.80
CA THR A 500 -4.34 15.98 -35.96
C THR A 500 -4.61 16.80 -34.70
N GLY A 501 -4.25 16.29 -33.51
CA GLY A 501 -4.62 16.87 -32.23
C GLY A 501 -6.07 16.61 -31.80
N GLU A 502 -6.83 15.76 -32.52
CA GLU A 502 -8.19 15.40 -32.12
C GLU A 502 -8.20 14.66 -30.77
N ARG A 503 -9.19 14.95 -29.91
CA ARG A 503 -9.29 14.42 -28.55
C ARG A 503 -10.64 13.76 -28.32
N ARG A 504 -10.66 12.54 -27.77
CA ARG A 504 -11.91 11.84 -27.41
C ARG A 504 -11.80 11.10 -26.08
N ILE A 505 -12.95 10.81 -25.48
CA ILE A 505 -13.03 9.93 -24.31
C ILE A 505 -13.14 8.50 -24.84
N ASP A 506 -12.15 7.67 -24.52
CA ASP A 506 -12.10 6.28 -25.00
C ASP A 506 -12.62 5.28 -23.96
N ALA A 507 -12.55 5.61 -22.66
CA ALA A 507 -13.21 4.85 -21.59
C ALA A 507 -13.60 5.75 -20.41
N GLU A 508 -14.67 5.41 -19.69
CA GLU A 508 -15.15 6.11 -18.48
C GLU A 508 -15.37 5.14 -17.32
N ASP A 509 -15.58 5.67 -16.11
CA ASP A 509 -15.73 4.92 -14.86
C ASP A 509 -14.55 3.98 -14.54
N LEU A 510 -13.33 4.44 -14.86
CA LEU A 510 -12.09 3.78 -14.45
C LEU A 510 -11.98 3.71 -12.90
N PRO A 511 -11.59 2.57 -12.32
CA PRO A 511 -11.37 2.43 -10.88
C PRO A 511 -10.00 2.98 -10.46
N VAL A 512 -9.80 4.28 -10.68
CA VAL A 512 -8.62 5.07 -10.33
C VAL A 512 -8.98 6.19 -9.37
N GLY A 513 -8.02 6.62 -8.55
CA GLY A 513 -8.20 7.69 -7.58
C GLY A 513 -9.02 7.29 -6.34
N PRO A 514 -9.40 8.26 -5.50
CA PRO A 514 -10.27 8.01 -4.34
C PRO A 514 -11.73 7.78 -4.76
N PRO A 515 -12.59 7.21 -3.87
CA PRO A 515 -14.02 7.05 -4.12
C PRO A 515 -14.72 8.40 -4.40
N PRO A 516 -15.80 8.41 -5.19
CA PRO A 516 -16.65 9.59 -5.34
C PRO A 516 -17.10 10.15 -3.99
N GLY A 517 -16.96 11.46 -3.81
CA GLY A 517 -17.30 12.17 -2.57
C GLY A 517 -16.16 12.28 -1.54
N VAL A 518 -15.10 11.45 -1.65
CA VAL A 518 -13.92 11.58 -0.78
C VAL A 518 -13.07 12.76 -1.25
N VAL A 519 -12.94 13.77 -0.39
CA VAL A 519 -12.12 14.95 -0.67
C VAL A 519 -10.63 14.60 -0.49
N PRO A 520 -9.75 14.91 -1.46
CA PRO A 520 -8.31 14.74 -1.29
C PRO A 520 -7.79 15.56 -0.10
N ARG A 521 -7.07 14.90 0.81
CA ARG A 521 -6.45 15.53 1.97
C ARG A 521 -5.20 16.32 1.59
N THR A 522 -4.69 17.10 2.53
CA THR A 522 -3.31 17.61 2.50
C THR A 522 -2.35 16.43 2.29
N GLU A 523 -1.43 16.59 1.34
CA GLU A 523 -0.49 15.53 0.99
C GLU A 523 0.41 15.19 2.20
N PRO A 524 0.46 13.92 2.63
CA PRO A 524 1.30 13.50 3.75
C PRO A 524 2.80 13.73 3.47
N ALA A 525 3.59 13.79 4.54
CA ALA A 525 5.03 13.80 4.42
C ALA A 525 5.51 12.49 3.80
N LEU A 526 6.45 12.58 2.84
CA LEU A 526 7.03 11.40 2.17
C LEU A 526 7.97 10.62 3.11
N PHE A 527 8.48 11.28 4.14
CA PHE A 527 9.33 10.72 5.19
C PHE A 527 8.95 11.36 6.52
N ALA A 528 9.09 10.61 7.61
CA ALA A 528 8.97 11.12 8.98
C ALA A 528 10.06 10.45 9.84
N ASP A 529 10.93 11.23 10.48
CA ASP A 529 12.08 10.76 11.29
C ASP A 529 12.82 9.54 10.69
N VAL A 530 13.29 9.72 9.43
CA VAL A 530 13.95 8.74 8.54
C VAL A 530 13.14 7.49 8.13
N MET A 531 11.90 7.32 8.59
CA MET A 531 11.00 6.29 8.09
C MET A 531 10.28 6.71 6.80
N PRO A 532 9.98 5.77 5.88
CA PRO A 532 9.08 6.02 4.76
C PRO A 532 7.71 6.49 5.26
N GLY A 533 7.29 7.67 4.82
CA GLY A 533 5.93 8.17 5.02
C GLY A 533 4.98 7.66 3.93
N MET A 534 3.75 8.15 3.90
CA MET A 534 2.77 7.73 2.90
C MET A 534 3.12 8.30 1.52
N ALA A 535 3.39 7.42 0.56
CA ALA A 535 3.57 7.81 -0.83
C ALA A 535 2.25 8.22 -1.50
N ARG A 536 2.33 9.16 -2.44
CA ARG A 536 1.19 9.60 -3.23
C ARG A 536 0.92 8.61 -4.37
N ARG A 537 -0.20 7.90 -4.31
CA ARG A 537 -0.66 7.00 -5.38
C ARG A 537 -0.81 7.73 -6.71
N PHE A 538 -0.30 7.12 -7.78
CA PHE A 538 -0.61 7.46 -9.17
C PHE A 538 -1.15 6.24 -9.91
N ALA A 539 -1.78 6.44 -11.07
CA ALA A 539 -2.30 5.39 -11.95
C ALA A 539 -1.55 5.45 -13.28
N GLY A 540 -0.53 4.61 -13.40
CA GLY A 540 0.26 4.42 -14.62
C GLY A 540 -0.49 3.66 -15.71
N LEU A 541 0.01 3.80 -16.94
CA LEU A 541 -0.53 3.18 -18.14
C LEU A 541 0.63 2.58 -18.94
N ALA A 542 0.43 1.42 -19.57
CA ALA A 542 1.38 0.84 -20.49
C ALA A 542 0.68 0.31 -21.74
N ALA A 543 1.31 0.45 -22.90
CA ALA A 543 0.90 -0.24 -24.11
C ALA A 543 1.55 -1.63 -24.16
N ALA A 544 0.77 -2.65 -24.48
CA ALA A 544 1.24 -4.01 -24.65
C ALA A 544 1.50 -4.34 -26.14
N PRO A 545 2.45 -5.25 -26.46
CA PRO A 545 2.76 -5.61 -27.85
C PRO A 545 1.58 -6.20 -28.66
N ASP A 546 0.54 -6.69 -27.97
CA ASP A 546 -0.70 -7.21 -28.57
C ASP A 546 -1.73 -6.12 -28.94
N GLY A 547 -1.38 -4.83 -28.74
CA GLY A 547 -2.27 -3.70 -28.98
C GLY A 547 -3.31 -3.47 -27.88
N THR A 548 -3.13 -4.09 -26.71
CA THR A 548 -3.93 -3.79 -25.51
C THR A 548 -3.27 -2.71 -24.65
N LEU A 549 -4.05 -2.05 -23.79
CA LEU A 549 -3.52 -1.15 -22.77
C LEU A 549 -3.64 -1.80 -21.39
N LEU A 550 -2.63 -1.61 -20.54
CA LEU A 550 -2.60 -2.03 -19.15
C LEU A 550 -2.65 -0.80 -18.25
N LEU A 551 -3.54 -0.80 -17.28
CA LEU A 551 -3.77 0.30 -16.34
C LEU A 551 -3.64 -0.20 -14.91
N SER A 552 -2.80 0.45 -14.10
CA SER A 552 -2.81 0.24 -12.64
C SER A 552 -3.99 0.97 -12.01
N ALA A 553 -5.03 0.21 -11.66
CA ALA A 553 -6.24 0.69 -11.03
C ALA A 553 -6.03 0.92 -9.53
N ASN A 554 -5.32 2.01 -9.22
CA ASN A 554 -4.98 2.46 -7.87
C ASN A 554 -6.17 2.92 -7.00
N GLY A 555 -7.40 2.79 -7.52
CA GLY A 555 -8.67 3.02 -6.82
C GLY A 555 -9.31 1.74 -6.26
N GLU A 556 -8.98 0.55 -6.79
CA GLU A 556 -9.51 -0.74 -6.32
C GLU A 556 -8.43 -1.82 -6.01
N GLY A 557 -7.16 -1.58 -6.35
CA GLY A 557 -6.08 -2.55 -6.10
C GLY A 557 -5.97 -3.62 -7.19
N THR A 558 -6.16 -3.25 -8.46
CA THR A 558 -6.08 -4.19 -9.61
C THR A 558 -5.21 -3.66 -10.74
N VAL A 559 -4.82 -4.56 -11.65
CA VAL A 559 -4.45 -4.20 -13.01
C VAL A 559 -5.64 -4.45 -13.94
N LEU A 560 -6.03 -3.46 -14.72
CA LEU A 560 -6.99 -3.60 -15.82
C LEU A 560 -6.25 -3.79 -17.15
N ARG A 561 -6.71 -4.76 -17.95
CA ARG A 561 -6.41 -4.83 -19.38
C ARG A 561 -7.59 -4.26 -20.17
N LEU A 562 -7.29 -3.36 -21.09
CA LEU A 562 -8.21 -2.81 -22.08
C LEU A 562 -7.86 -3.41 -23.43
N SER A 563 -8.68 -4.34 -23.92
CA SER A 563 -8.47 -5.00 -25.22
C SER A 563 -9.39 -4.39 -26.29
N PRO A 564 -8.96 -4.24 -27.56
CA PRO A 564 -9.84 -3.77 -28.62
C PRO A 564 -11.06 -4.69 -28.77
N ARG A 565 -12.27 -4.12 -28.85
CA ARG A 565 -13.49 -4.91 -29.07
C ARG A 565 -13.50 -5.53 -30.46
N ALA A 566 -13.89 -6.80 -30.56
CA ALA A 566 -14.08 -7.47 -31.84
C ALA A 566 -15.09 -6.68 -32.71
N GLY A 567 -14.67 -6.31 -33.92
CA GLY A 567 -15.44 -5.47 -34.85
C GLY A 567 -15.16 -3.97 -34.78
N ALA A 568 -14.46 -3.48 -33.76
CA ALA A 568 -14.00 -2.09 -33.68
C ALA A 568 -12.61 -1.90 -34.33
N GLN A 569 -12.46 -2.30 -35.60
CA GLN A 569 -11.34 -1.80 -36.40
C GLN A 569 -11.65 -0.36 -36.85
N PRO A 570 -10.67 0.55 -36.86
CA PRO A 570 -10.84 1.84 -37.50
C PRO A 570 -11.09 1.63 -39.00
N GLU A 571 -11.97 2.44 -39.59
CA GLU A 571 -12.01 2.60 -41.05
C GLU A 571 -10.65 3.16 -41.50
N ARG A 572 -10.06 2.56 -42.53
CA ARG A 572 -8.70 2.86 -43.02
C ARG A 572 -8.66 4.08 -43.95
#